data_AF-A0A7Z0RR99-F1
#
_entry.id   AF-A0A7Z0RR99-F1
#
_cell.length_a   1.000
_cell.length_b   1.000
_cell.length_c   1.000
_cell.angle_alpha   90.00
_cell.angle_beta   90.00
_cell.angle_gamma   90.00
#
_symmetry.space_group_name_H-M   'P 1'
#
loop_
_entity.id
_entity.type
_entity.pdbx_description
1 polymer ?
#
loop_
_entity_poly.entity_id
_entity_poly.type
_entity_poly.pdbx_seq_one_letter_code
_entity_poly.pdbx_strand_id
1 'polypeptide(L)'
;MKKKPILTATVALLTMASLAACSMPSSQTQATTGQVIKQNTTTSSINWDELPSKEVTLDDKGLTITEAGTYILKGETTAGVTVKASGDVRLILAGATISANDRPAIHIEKANTAQLELQDGTTNTVKDSSTHSKEDLDGAIHAETDLIVAGQGNLMVEANYQDGIVSTGNLSIENGILQVVASDDGIRGRDSVTINSGNISINAQGDGIKSNNDEDSSKGNVTINNGDISISAGDDSIKAESSLVINDGNISVAQSMEGLEGTNVTINGGTVDVTANDDGINAASDAAGADIFIKVTGGHIEVQVGPGDTDAFDSNGKLEISGGHIDISAQSAFDVDGQINFSGGTITVNGEIMTEIVQTGPGAPGDMPPGEEEQAFGNRG
;
A
#
# COMPACT_ATOMS: atom_id res chain seq x y z
N MET A 1 -43.09 -46.92 28.70
CA MET A 1 -42.08 -45.83 28.64
C MET A 1 -42.43 -44.89 27.50
N LYS A 2 -43.03 -43.72 27.80
CA LYS A 2 -43.08 -42.53 26.93
C LYS A 2 -43.14 -41.31 27.85
N LYS A 3 -42.00 -40.64 28.05
CA LYS A 3 -41.92 -39.39 28.82
C LYS A 3 -42.34 -38.24 27.90
N LYS A 4 -43.28 -37.40 28.34
CA LYS A 4 -43.61 -36.11 27.70
C LYS A 4 -42.64 -35.04 28.21
N PRO A 5 -42.07 -34.17 27.37
CA PRO A 5 -41.32 -33.02 27.86
C PRO A 5 -42.27 -31.85 28.16
N ILE A 6 -41.95 -31.16 29.24
CA ILE A 6 -42.57 -29.94 29.74
C ILE A 6 -41.94 -28.75 28.99
N LEU A 7 -42.77 -27.86 28.44
CA LEU A 7 -42.33 -26.64 27.76
C LEU A 7 -42.29 -25.50 28.79
N THR A 8 -41.09 -25.08 29.18
CA THR A 8 -40.86 -23.86 29.97
C THR A 8 -40.68 -22.68 29.03
N ALA A 9 -41.58 -21.69 29.11
CA ALA A 9 -41.48 -20.43 28.41
C ALA A 9 -40.68 -19.43 29.25
N THR A 10 -39.53 -18.99 28.74
CA THR A 10 -38.73 -17.91 29.30
C THR A 10 -39.16 -16.58 28.68
N VAL A 11 -39.66 -15.68 29.51
CA VAL A 11 -39.98 -14.29 29.16
C VAL A 11 -38.69 -13.47 29.23
N ALA A 12 -38.26 -12.91 28.10
CA ALA A 12 -37.18 -11.93 28.07
C ALA A 12 -37.77 -10.52 28.18
N LEU A 13 -37.41 -9.82 29.26
CA LEU A 13 -37.83 -8.46 29.57
C LEU A 13 -36.86 -7.48 28.85
N LEU A 14 -37.35 -6.72 27.87
CA LEU A 14 -36.59 -5.70 27.16
C LEU A 14 -36.67 -4.38 27.93
N THR A 15 -35.57 -3.94 28.55
CA THR A 15 -35.48 -2.62 29.19
C THR A 15 -34.85 -1.61 28.23
N MET A 16 -35.63 -0.62 27.77
CA MET A 16 -35.13 0.56 27.08
C MET A 16 -34.45 1.50 28.08
N ALA A 17 -33.19 1.84 27.83
CA ALA A 17 -32.50 2.94 28.49
C ALA A 17 -32.44 4.15 27.53
N SER A 18 -33.09 5.23 27.93
CA SER A 18 -33.04 6.54 27.27
C SER A 18 -31.72 7.25 27.59
N LEU A 19 -30.93 7.60 26.58
CA LEU A 19 -29.80 8.51 26.71
C LEU A 19 -30.25 9.95 26.44
N ALA A 20 -30.08 10.80 27.46
CA ALA A 20 -30.27 12.24 27.39
C ALA A 20 -29.04 12.88 26.73
N ALA A 21 -29.27 13.70 25.70
CA ALA A 21 -28.26 14.53 25.08
C ALA A 21 -27.99 15.78 25.95
N CYS A 22 -26.75 15.95 26.40
CA CYS A 22 -26.29 17.21 26.98
C CYS A 22 -25.43 17.94 25.94
N SER A 23 -25.91 19.10 25.49
CA SER A 23 -25.20 20.05 24.64
C SER A 23 -24.17 20.85 25.45
N MET A 24 -22.94 20.97 24.93
CA MET A 24 -21.90 21.89 25.44
C MET A 24 -21.51 22.90 24.34
N PRO A 25 -21.09 24.13 24.70
CA PRO A 25 -21.03 25.27 23.80
C PRO A 25 -19.71 25.38 23.01
N SER A 26 -19.83 25.92 21.79
CA SER A 26 -18.73 26.19 20.86
C SER A 26 -17.87 27.39 21.29
N SER A 27 -16.56 27.18 21.43
CA SER A 27 -15.57 28.26 21.40
C SER A 27 -15.05 28.44 19.98
N GLN A 28 -15.21 29.66 19.45
CA GLN A 28 -14.64 30.08 18.18
C GLN A 28 -13.16 30.43 18.37
N THR A 29 -12.29 29.83 17.56
CA THR A 29 -10.90 30.26 17.41
C THR A 29 -10.66 30.64 15.95
N GLN A 30 -10.18 31.86 15.74
CA GLN A 30 -9.90 32.44 14.42
C GLN A 30 -8.77 31.70 13.72
N ALA A 31 -9.04 31.19 12.51
CA ALA A 31 -8.03 30.66 11.61
C ALA A 31 -7.33 31.81 10.86
N THR A 32 -6.02 31.89 11.01
CA THR A 32 -5.13 32.66 10.15
C THR A 32 -5.03 31.98 8.79
N THR A 33 -5.28 32.74 7.72
CA THR A 33 -5.24 32.31 6.32
C THR A 33 -3.83 31.92 5.88
N GLY A 34 -3.53 30.62 5.86
CA GLY A 34 -2.47 30.04 5.05
C GLY A 34 -2.95 29.91 3.60
N GLN A 35 -2.13 30.38 2.65
CA GLN A 35 -2.42 30.23 1.23
C GLN A 35 -2.33 28.75 0.83
N VAL A 36 -3.48 28.13 0.56
CA VAL A 36 -3.56 26.85 -0.13
C VAL A 36 -3.21 27.10 -1.59
N ILE A 37 -2.04 26.66 -2.02
CA ILE A 37 -1.77 26.45 -3.44
C ILE A 37 -2.70 25.31 -3.86
N LYS A 38 -3.81 25.66 -4.53
CA LYS A 38 -4.62 24.67 -5.25
C LYS A 38 -3.78 24.17 -6.42
N GLN A 39 -3.17 23.02 -6.25
CA GLN A 39 -2.65 22.26 -7.37
C GLN A 39 -3.85 21.83 -8.21
N ASN A 40 -4.04 22.48 -9.36
CA ASN A 40 -5.00 22.06 -10.35
C ASN A 40 -4.47 20.77 -11.00
N THR A 41 -4.71 19.63 -10.38
CA THR A 41 -4.68 18.35 -11.07
C THR A 41 -5.97 18.23 -11.88
N THR A 42 -5.91 18.67 -13.14
CA THR A 42 -6.91 18.29 -14.14
C THR A 42 -6.74 16.81 -14.46
N THR A 43 -7.30 15.92 -13.63
CA THR A 43 -7.68 14.59 -14.10
C THR A 43 -8.94 14.79 -14.93
N SER A 44 -8.82 14.64 -16.24
CA SER A 44 -10.00 14.43 -17.08
C SER A 44 -10.68 13.16 -16.57
N SER A 45 -11.79 13.30 -15.85
CA SER A 45 -12.53 12.14 -15.34
C SER A 45 -13.10 11.37 -16.53
N ILE A 46 -12.54 10.19 -16.81
CA ILE A 46 -13.03 9.29 -17.85
C ILE A 46 -14.47 8.90 -17.49
N ASN A 47 -15.42 9.08 -18.41
CA ASN A 47 -16.79 8.62 -18.22
C ASN A 47 -16.92 7.17 -18.71
N TRP A 48 -16.57 6.22 -17.83
CA TRP A 48 -16.55 4.79 -18.13
C TRP A 48 -17.89 4.22 -18.61
N ASP A 49 -19.01 4.83 -18.23
CA ASP A 49 -20.35 4.36 -18.57
C ASP A 49 -20.82 4.79 -19.97
N GLU A 50 -20.12 5.74 -20.61
CA GLU A 50 -20.39 6.18 -21.98
C GLU A 50 -19.65 5.35 -23.04
N LEU A 51 -18.71 4.49 -22.62
CA LEU A 51 -17.97 3.63 -23.53
C LEU A 51 -18.87 2.52 -24.12
N PRO A 52 -18.72 2.19 -25.42
CA PRO A 52 -19.42 1.04 -26.01
C PRO A 52 -19.12 -0.24 -25.23
N SER A 53 -20.16 -0.99 -24.86
CA SER A 53 -20.02 -2.18 -24.01
C SER A 53 -20.29 -3.48 -24.77
N LYS A 54 -19.50 -4.51 -24.48
CA LYS A 54 -19.60 -5.84 -25.06
C LYS A 54 -19.40 -6.91 -23.99
N GLU A 55 -20.31 -7.87 -23.92
CA GLU A 55 -20.10 -9.09 -23.13
C GLU A 55 -19.28 -10.11 -23.92
N VAL A 56 -18.32 -10.75 -23.26
CA VAL A 56 -17.41 -11.75 -23.83
C VAL A 56 -17.33 -12.96 -22.90
N THR A 57 -17.70 -14.13 -23.42
CA THR A 57 -17.37 -15.41 -22.80
C THR A 57 -16.00 -15.84 -23.29
N LEU A 58 -15.06 -15.97 -22.37
CA LEU A 58 -13.70 -16.45 -22.62
C LEU A 58 -13.74 -17.94 -23.01
N ASP A 59 -12.86 -18.30 -23.96
CA ASP A 59 -12.63 -19.68 -24.40
C ASP A 59 -11.13 -19.93 -24.55
N ASP A 60 -10.75 -21.14 -24.99
CA ASP A 60 -9.36 -21.57 -25.14
C ASP A 60 -8.53 -20.75 -26.14
N LYS A 61 -9.15 -19.84 -26.91
CA LYS A 61 -8.44 -18.96 -27.84
C LYS A 61 -7.98 -17.66 -27.19
N GLY A 62 -8.45 -17.36 -25.98
CA GLY A 62 -8.16 -16.11 -25.29
C GLY A 62 -8.90 -14.93 -25.94
N LEU A 63 -8.44 -13.71 -25.66
CA LEU A 63 -9.07 -12.50 -26.18
C LEU A 63 -8.04 -11.45 -26.57
N THR A 64 -8.19 -10.88 -27.77
CA THR A 64 -7.48 -9.67 -28.19
C THR A 64 -8.48 -8.53 -28.38
N ILE A 65 -8.27 -7.43 -27.66
CA ILE A 65 -9.07 -6.21 -27.73
C ILE A 65 -8.31 -5.15 -28.53
N THR A 66 -8.88 -4.65 -29.62
CA THR A 66 -8.23 -3.65 -30.49
C THR A 66 -8.98 -2.32 -30.53
N GLU A 67 -10.15 -2.23 -29.92
CA GLU A 67 -11.00 -1.05 -29.90
C GLU A 67 -11.26 -0.61 -28.45
N ALA A 68 -11.29 0.70 -28.24
CA ALA A 68 -11.70 1.29 -26.96
C ALA A 68 -13.13 0.87 -26.61
N GLY A 69 -13.42 0.71 -25.32
CA GLY A 69 -14.71 0.20 -24.89
C GLY A 69 -14.69 -0.52 -23.55
N THR A 70 -15.87 -0.96 -23.15
CA THR A 70 -16.10 -1.79 -21.96
C THR A 70 -16.29 -3.24 -22.39
N TYR A 71 -15.55 -4.16 -21.76
CA TYR A 71 -15.58 -5.59 -22.04
C TYR A 71 -15.91 -6.35 -20.75
N ILE A 72 -17.09 -6.97 -20.71
CA ILE A 72 -17.53 -7.77 -19.57
C ILE A 72 -17.08 -9.21 -19.80
N LEU A 73 -16.06 -9.64 -19.07
CA LEU A 73 -15.39 -10.92 -19.25
C LEU A 73 -15.96 -11.95 -18.28
N LYS A 74 -16.41 -13.09 -18.83
CA LYS A 74 -16.93 -14.25 -18.06
C LYS A 74 -16.29 -15.54 -18.56
N GLY A 75 -16.32 -16.58 -17.74
CA GLY A 75 -15.78 -17.90 -18.11
C GLY A 75 -14.28 -17.98 -17.93
N GLU A 76 -13.63 -18.90 -18.64
CA GLU A 76 -12.23 -19.25 -18.40
C GLU A 76 -11.40 -19.26 -19.69
N THR A 77 -10.11 -18.97 -19.56
CA THR A 77 -9.14 -19.16 -20.64
C THR A 77 -7.74 -19.47 -20.10
N THR A 78 -6.98 -20.25 -20.86
CA THR A 78 -5.53 -20.46 -20.66
C THR A 78 -4.68 -19.74 -21.72
N ALA A 79 -5.33 -18.95 -22.57
CA ALA A 79 -4.71 -18.18 -23.63
C ALA A 79 -4.78 -16.67 -23.34
N GLY A 80 -4.97 -16.27 -22.08
CA GLY A 80 -4.91 -14.89 -21.60
C GLY A 80 -5.77 -13.86 -22.35
N VAL A 81 -5.60 -12.60 -21.96
CA VAL A 81 -6.27 -11.44 -22.54
C VAL A 81 -5.23 -10.40 -22.90
N THR A 82 -5.30 -9.85 -24.12
CA THR A 82 -4.39 -8.81 -24.59
C THR A 82 -5.17 -7.58 -25.06
N VAL A 83 -4.79 -6.39 -24.61
CA VAL A 83 -5.37 -5.11 -25.02
C VAL A 83 -4.38 -4.33 -25.88
N LYS A 84 -4.81 -3.95 -27.09
CA LYS A 84 -4.07 -3.19 -28.10
C LYS A 84 -4.95 -2.06 -28.67
N ALA A 85 -5.63 -1.34 -27.80
CA ALA A 85 -6.53 -0.25 -28.16
C ALA A 85 -5.78 1.10 -28.12
N SER A 86 -6.27 2.10 -28.88
CA SER A 86 -5.69 3.46 -28.83
C SER A 86 -6.50 4.44 -27.97
N GLY A 87 -7.52 3.96 -27.25
CA GLY A 87 -8.33 4.76 -26.32
C GLY A 87 -8.53 4.03 -24.99
N ASP A 88 -9.47 4.50 -24.18
CA ASP A 88 -9.73 3.93 -22.85
C ASP A 88 -10.41 2.56 -22.94
N VAL A 89 -9.99 1.63 -22.08
CA VAL A 89 -10.53 0.27 -22.03
C VAL A 89 -10.90 -0.11 -20.60
N ARG A 90 -12.14 -0.55 -20.41
CA ARG A 90 -12.64 -1.10 -19.14
C ARG A 90 -12.81 -2.61 -19.29
N LEU A 91 -12.10 -3.39 -18.50
CA LEU A 91 -12.28 -4.84 -18.38
C LEU A 91 -13.10 -5.09 -17.11
N ILE A 92 -14.37 -5.46 -17.26
CA ILE A 92 -15.20 -5.88 -16.14
C ILE A 92 -15.03 -7.39 -15.95
N LEU A 93 -14.35 -7.81 -14.90
CA LEU A 93 -14.21 -9.21 -14.54
C LEU A 93 -15.47 -9.69 -13.80
N ALA A 94 -16.23 -10.56 -14.45
CA ALA A 94 -17.55 -11.00 -14.04
C ALA A 94 -17.57 -12.51 -13.71
N GLY A 95 -16.68 -12.93 -12.83
CA GLY A 95 -16.41 -14.35 -12.53
C GLY A 95 -15.47 -14.98 -13.56
N ALA A 96 -14.46 -14.24 -14.01
CA ALA A 96 -13.50 -14.67 -15.01
C ALA A 96 -12.32 -15.42 -14.38
N THR A 97 -11.86 -16.51 -15.02
CA THR A 97 -10.61 -17.21 -14.70
C THR A 97 -9.66 -17.10 -15.89
N ILE A 98 -8.63 -16.27 -15.76
CA ILE A 98 -7.72 -15.94 -16.87
C ILE A 98 -6.34 -16.46 -16.51
N SER A 99 -5.80 -17.33 -17.36
CA SER A 99 -4.42 -17.78 -17.23
C SER A 99 -3.70 -17.72 -18.57
N ALA A 100 -2.37 -17.68 -18.52
CA ALA A 100 -1.52 -17.78 -19.68
C ALA A 100 -0.23 -18.53 -19.37
N ASN A 101 0.35 -19.11 -20.41
CA ASN A 101 1.71 -19.65 -20.37
C ASN A 101 2.64 -18.70 -21.13
N ASP A 102 3.84 -18.50 -20.61
CA ASP A 102 4.92 -17.74 -21.25
C ASP A 102 4.59 -16.26 -21.54
N ARG A 103 3.68 -15.67 -20.75
CA ARG A 103 3.26 -14.25 -20.82
C ARG A 103 2.37 -13.85 -19.63
N PRO A 104 2.07 -12.54 -19.44
CA PRO A 104 1.02 -12.10 -18.53
C PRO A 104 -0.33 -12.71 -18.91
N ALA A 105 -1.12 -13.06 -17.90
CA ALA A 105 -2.48 -13.54 -18.11
C ALA A 105 -3.40 -12.41 -18.60
N ILE A 106 -3.20 -11.19 -18.10
CA ILE A 106 -3.77 -9.97 -18.67
C ILE A 106 -2.61 -9.05 -19.07
N HIS A 107 -2.47 -8.79 -20.38
CA HIS A 107 -1.45 -7.88 -20.92
C HIS A 107 -2.12 -6.69 -21.60
N ILE A 108 -2.00 -5.50 -21.01
CA ILE A 108 -2.44 -4.24 -21.61
C ILE A 108 -1.23 -3.62 -22.31
N GLU A 109 -0.95 -4.09 -23.52
CA GLU A 109 0.13 -3.58 -24.37
C GLU A 109 -0.14 -2.13 -24.80
N LYS A 110 -1.40 -1.77 -25.00
CA LYS A 110 -1.79 -0.40 -25.37
C LYS A 110 -3.22 -0.08 -24.96
N ALA A 111 -3.37 1.02 -24.22
CA ALA A 111 -4.59 1.78 -24.03
C ALA A 111 -4.21 3.24 -23.68
N ASN A 112 -5.16 4.17 -23.69
CA ASN A 112 -4.90 5.51 -23.13
C ASN A 112 -4.88 5.45 -21.59
N THR A 113 -5.92 4.84 -21.01
CA THR A 113 -5.97 4.37 -19.64
C THR A 113 -6.75 3.05 -19.62
N ALA A 114 -6.36 2.13 -18.75
CA ALA A 114 -7.09 0.89 -18.54
C ALA A 114 -7.74 0.85 -17.16
N GLN A 115 -8.97 0.34 -17.09
CA GLN A 115 -9.62 0.02 -15.83
C GLN A 115 -9.91 -1.48 -15.77
N LEU A 116 -9.49 -2.12 -14.67
CA LEU A 116 -9.92 -3.45 -14.27
C LEU A 116 -11.02 -3.30 -13.21
N GLU A 117 -12.26 -3.58 -13.58
CA GLU A 117 -13.39 -3.54 -12.65
C GLU A 117 -13.78 -4.94 -12.18
N LEU A 118 -13.85 -5.13 -10.87
CA LEU A 118 -14.26 -6.36 -10.21
C LEU A 118 -15.76 -6.34 -10.00
N GLN A 119 -16.50 -7.13 -10.78
CA GLN A 119 -17.96 -7.18 -10.65
C GLN A 119 -18.36 -7.66 -9.25
N ASP A 120 -19.27 -6.91 -8.63
CA ASP A 120 -19.81 -7.21 -7.30
C ASP A 120 -20.35 -8.65 -7.21
N GLY A 121 -20.09 -9.31 -6.08
CA GLY A 121 -20.50 -10.69 -5.82
C GLY A 121 -19.76 -11.76 -6.64
N THR A 122 -18.72 -11.41 -7.41
CA THR A 122 -17.92 -12.37 -8.18
C THR A 122 -16.54 -12.61 -7.57
N THR A 123 -15.95 -13.75 -7.91
CA THR A 123 -14.53 -14.03 -7.67
C THR A 123 -13.87 -14.25 -9.01
N ASN A 124 -12.78 -13.53 -9.25
CA ASN A 124 -12.01 -13.55 -10.47
C ASN A 124 -10.60 -14.04 -10.16
N THR A 125 -10.01 -14.82 -11.06
CA THR A 125 -8.66 -15.35 -10.89
C THR A 125 -7.81 -14.97 -12.08
N VAL A 126 -6.61 -14.46 -11.81
CA VAL A 126 -5.60 -14.17 -12.83
C VAL A 126 -4.31 -14.88 -12.45
N LYS A 127 -3.78 -15.71 -13.35
CA LYS A 127 -2.63 -16.55 -13.08
C LYS A 127 -1.69 -16.67 -14.28
N ASP A 128 -0.44 -16.28 -14.13
CA ASP A 128 0.59 -16.54 -15.14
C ASP A 128 1.30 -17.90 -14.90
N SER A 129 2.37 -18.15 -15.65
CA SER A 129 3.25 -19.30 -15.45
C SER A 129 4.59 -18.89 -14.87
N SER A 130 5.26 -19.79 -14.15
CA SER A 130 6.62 -19.56 -13.61
C SER A 130 7.74 -19.43 -14.66
N THR A 131 7.39 -19.42 -15.94
CA THR A 131 8.32 -19.31 -17.06
C THR A 131 7.82 -18.23 -17.99
N HIS A 132 8.73 -17.40 -18.47
CA HIS A 132 8.39 -16.28 -19.33
C HIS A 132 9.57 -15.94 -20.25
N SER A 133 9.29 -15.81 -21.54
CA SER A 133 10.30 -15.56 -22.57
C SER A 133 10.55 -14.07 -22.80
N LYS A 134 9.74 -13.19 -22.19
CA LYS A 134 9.87 -11.74 -22.26
C LYS A 134 10.10 -11.18 -20.85
N GLU A 135 11.36 -10.88 -20.54
CA GLU A 135 11.77 -10.42 -19.21
C GLU A 135 11.11 -9.10 -18.81
N ASP A 136 10.82 -8.22 -19.77
CA ASP A 136 10.20 -6.90 -19.51
C ASP A 136 8.69 -6.97 -19.19
N LEU A 137 8.06 -8.15 -19.27
CA LEU A 137 6.65 -8.37 -18.98
C LEU A 137 6.48 -9.20 -17.70
N ASP A 138 7.00 -8.66 -16.62
CA ASP A 138 7.13 -9.24 -15.28
C ASP A 138 5.81 -9.52 -14.54
N GLY A 139 4.71 -8.83 -14.83
CA GLY A 139 3.44 -8.96 -14.11
C GLY A 139 2.50 -10.08 -14.59
N ALA A 140 1.76 -10.72 -13.69
CA ALA A 140 0.61 -11.57 -14.07
C ALA A 140 -0.53 -10.75 -14.69
N ILE A 141 -0.73 -9.54 -14.16
CA ILE A 141 -1.44 -8.43 -14.80
C ILE A 141 -0.39 -7.37 -15.10
N HIS A 142 -0.12 -7.10 -16.38
CA HIS A 142 0.89 -6.12 -16.78
C HIS A 142 0.28 -5.09 -17.74
N ALA A 143 0.36 -3.81 -17.37
CA ALA A 143 -0.13 -2.69 -18.15
C ALA A 143 0.98 -1.72 -18.54
N GLU A 144 1.14 -1.48 -19.84
CA GLU A 144 2.07 -0.50 -20.39
C GLU A 144 1.46 0.93 -20.41
N THR A 145 0.58 1.21 -19.45
CA THR A 145 -0.25 2.42 -19.33
C THR A 145 -0.75 2.55 -17.89
N ASP A 146 -1.37 3.68 -17.57
CA ASP A 146 -2.05 3.87 -16.29
C ASP A 146 -3.15 2.82 -16.09
N LEU A 147 -3.14 2.19 -14.92
CA LEU A 147 -4.05 1.12 -14.55
C LEU A 147 -4.88 1.53 -13.33
N ILE A 148 -6.21 1.38 -13.45
CA ILE A 148 -7.14 1.58 -12.35
C ILE A 148 -7.78 0.24 -11.99
N VAL A 149 -7.71 -0.18 -10.74
CA VAL A 149 -8.47 -1.31 -10.20
C VAL A 149 -9.64 -0.76 -9.38
N ALA A 150 -10.84 -1.23 -9.66
CA ALA A 150 -12.05 -0.76 -8.98
C ALA A 150 -13.10 -1.88 -8.90
N GLY A 151 -14.21 -1.63 -8.21
CA GLY A 151 -15.32 -2.59 -8.08
C GLY A 151 -15.23 -3.40 -6.80
N GLN A 152 -16.36 -3.94 -6.36
CA GLN A 152 -16.51 -4.62 -5.06
C GLN A 152 -16.31 -6.15 -5.13
N GLY A 153 -16.03 -6.70 -6.31
CA GLY A 153 -15.73 -8.11 -6.47
C GLY A 153 -14.38 -8.52 -5.87
N ASN A 154 -14.13 -9.83 -5.89
CA ASN A 154 -12.84 -10.40 -5.47
C ASN A 154 -11.94 -10.63 -6.68
N LEU A 155 -10.64 -10.33 -6.52
CA LEU A 155 -9.58 -10.65 -7.45
C LEU A 155 -8.49 -11.46 -6.73
N MET A 156 -8.24 -12.67 -7.22
CA MET A 156 -7.12 -13.51 -6.81
C MET A 156 -6.06 -13.47 -7.90
N VAL A 157 -4.85 -13.00 -7.58
CA VAL A 157 -3.70 -12.96 -8.49
C VAL A 157 -2.65 -13.94 -7.99
N GLU A 158 -2.28 -14.90 -8.85
CA GLU A 158 -1.16 -15.82 -8.64
C GLU A 158 -0.08 -15.52 -9.68
N ALA A 159 0.88 -14.68 -9.32
CA ALA A 159 2.06 -14.36 -10.11
C ALA A 159 3.21 -15.29 -9.76
N ASN A 160 3.41 -16.29 -10.60
CA ASN A 160 4.43 -17.31 -10.46
C ASN A 160 5.73 -16.90 -11.14
N TYR A 161 5.71 -15.97 -12.10
CA TYR A 161 6.93 -15.50 -12.76
C TYR A 161 7.69 -14.50 -11.88
N GLN A 162 7.13 -13.30 -11.71
CA GLN A 162 7.68 -12.23 -10.89
C GLN A 162 6.53 -11.52 -10.17
N ASP A 163 6.00 -10.45 -10.76
CA ASP A 163 5.14 -9.49 -10.07
C ASP A 163 3.66 -9.81 -10.18
N GLY A 164 2.88 -9.40 -9.17
CA GLY A 164 1.42 -9.52 -9.17
C GLY A 164 0.74 -8.61 -10.20
N ILE A 165 0.60 -7.34 -9.84
CA ILE A 165 -0.11 -6.32 -10.63
C ILE A 165 0.85 -5.19 -10.96
N VAL A 166 1.11 -4.99 -12.25
CA VAL A 166 2.10 -4.04 -12.75
C VAL A 166 1.47 -2.98 -13.66
N SER A 167 1.85 -1.72 -13.44
CA SER A 167 1.69 -0.63 -14.41
C SER A 167 3.03 0.05 -14.67
N THR A 168 3.37 0.32 -15.92
CA THR A 168 4.52 1.15 -16.29
C THR A 168 4.27 2.66 -16.10
N GLY A 169 3.05 3.04 -15.73
CA GLY A 169 2.64 4.39 -15.36
C GLY A 169 2.14 4.44 -13.92
N ASN A 170 0.98 5.05 -13.72
CA ASN A 170 0.30 5.13 -12.43
C ASN A 170 -0.61 3.92 -12.21
N LEU A 171 -0.56 3.34 -11.02
CA LEU A 171 -1.49 2.30 -10.58
C LEU A 171 -2.39 2.85 -9.47
N SER A 172 -3.70 2.91 -9.70
CA SER A 172 -4.69 3.29 -8.69
C SER A 172 -5.56 2.11 -8.29
N ILE A 173 -5.74 1.88 -7.00
CA ILE A 173 -6.71 0.93 -6.44
C ILE A 173 -7.81 1.75 -5.75
N GLU A 174 -8.97 1.82 -6.36
CA GLU A 174 -10.10 2.59 -5.85
C GLU A 174 -10.83 1.87 -4.71
N ASN A 175 -10.99 0.55 -4.87
CA ASN A 175 -11.59 -0.39 -3.92
C ASN A 175 -11.49 -1.82 -4.48
N GLY A 176 -11.97 -2.79 -3.71
CA GLY A 176 -12.07 -4.20 -4.08
C GLY A 176 -11.54 -5.11 -3.00
N ILE A 177 -11.67 -6.42 -3.23
CA ILE A 177 -11.05 -7.45 -2.39
C ILE A 177 -9.95 -8.10 -3.23
N LEU A 178 -8.69 -7.82 -2.90
CA LEU A 178 -7.53 -8.27 -3.66
C LEU A 178 -6.72 -9.25 -2.81
N GLN A 179 -6.43 -10.42 -3.37
CA GLN A 179 -5.46 -11.36 -2.83
C GLN A 179 -4.37 -11.57 -3.86
N VAL A 180 -3.15 -11.15 -3.55
CA VAL A 180 -2.01 -11.21 -4.46
C VAL A 180 -0.93 -12.10 -3.85
N VAL A 181 -0.52 -13.11 -4.61
CA VAL A 181 0.67 -13.92 -4.31
C VAL A 181 1.65 -13.73 -5.46
N ALA A 182 2.86 -13.28 -5.16
CA ALA A 182 3.88 -12.94 -6.13
C ALA A 182 5.23 -13.59 -5.81
N SER A 183 5.95 -14.00 -6.85
CA SER A 183 7.32 -14.51 -6.76
C SER A 183 8.37 -13.40 -6.63
N ASP A 184 7.99 -12.15 -6.90
CA ASP A 184 8.78 -10.95 -6.68
C ASP A 184 7.88 -9.87 -6.04
N ASP A 185 7.55 -8.77 -6.71
CA ASP A 185 6.77 -7.68 -6.12
C ASP A 185 5.25 -7.94 -6.18
N GLY A 186 4.51 -7.58 -5.13
CA GLY A 186 3.06 -7.75 -5.09
C GLY A 186 2.33 -6.80 -6.05
N ILE A 187 2.40 -5.49 -5.77
CA ILE A 187 1.73 -4.45 -6.55
C ILE A 187 2.76 -3.38 -6.89
N ARG A 188 2.97 -3.14 -8.19
CA ARG A 188 3.96 -2.18 -8.66
C ARG A 188 3.39 -1.20 -9.68
N GLY A 189 3.53 0.08 -9.39
CA GLY A 189 3.26 1.17 -10.34
C GLY A 189 4.53 1.97 -10.52
N ARG A 190 5.07 2.02 -11.73
CA ARG A 190 6.38 2.67 -11.98
C ARG A 190 6.38 4.11 -11.49
N ASP A 191 5.40 4.89 -11.94
CA ASP A 191 5.35 6.32 -11.65
C ASP A 191 4.66 6.62 -10.32
N SER A 192 3.63 5.85 -9.96
CA SER A 192 3.03 5.88 -8.62
C SER A 192 2.16 4.67 -8.33
N VAL A 193 1.95 4.38 -7.04
CA VAL A 193 0.85 3.54 -6.55
C VAL A 193 -0.04 4.39 -5.64
N THR A 194 -1.35 4.42 -5.91
CA THR A 194 -2.34 5.06 -5.03
C THR A 194 -3.39 4.04 -4.60
N ILE A 195 -3.63 3.90 -3.30
CA ILE A 195 -4.68 3.05 -2.74
C ILE A 195 -5.69 3.93 -2.04
N ASN A 196 -6.89 4.04 -2.60
CA ASN A 196 -7.96 4.86 -2.04
C ASN A 196 -8.80 4.11 -0.99
N SER A 197 -8.98 2.80 -1.19
CA SER A 197 -9.66 1.90 -0.25
C SER A 197 -9.50 0.45 -0.73
N GLY A 198 -10.09 -0.51 0.00
CA GLY A 198 -10.12 -1.93 -0.35
C GLY A 198 -9.77 -2.84 0.82
N ASN A 199 -9.96 -4.14 0.62
CA ASN A 199 -9.39 -5.19 1.47
C ASN A 199 -8.31 -5.91 0.63
N ILE A 200 -7.05 -5.71 1.00
CA ILE A 200 -5.90 -6.09 0.17
C ILE A 200 -5.00 -7.00 1.01
N SER A 201 -4.73 -8.20 0.51
CA SER A 201 -3.80 -9.15 1.11
C SER A 201 -2.69 -9.48 0.11
N ILE A 202 -1.45 -9.27 0.50
CA ILE A 202 -0.26 -9.45 -0.34
C ILE A 202 0.70 -10.42 0.34
N ASN A 203 1.14 -11.43 -0.41
CA ASN A 203 2.26 -12.29 -0.06
C ASN A 203 3.27 -12.26 -1.23
N ALA A 204 4.31 -11.47 -1.07
CA ALA A 204 5.35 -11.21 -2.06
C ALA A 204 6.68 -11.78 -1.56
N GLN A 205 7.57 -12.20 -2.48
CA GLN A 205 8.94 -12.57 -2.11
C GLN A 205 9.93 -11.40 -2.30
N GLY A 206 9.58 -10.42 -3.12
CA GLY A 206 10.18 -9.08 -3.13
C GLY A 206 9.33 -8.13 -2.28
N ASP A 207 9.04 -6.96 -2.84
CA ASP A 207 8.31 -5.91 -2.15
C ASP A 207 6.79 -6.16 -2.13
N GLY A 208 6.11 -5.74 -1.07
CA GLY A 208 4.65 -5.80 -1.03
C GLY A 208 4.01 -4.82 -2.02
N ILE A 209 4.26 -3.52 -1.82
CA ILE A 209 3.78 -2.43 -2.67
C ILE A 209 4.96 -1.54 -3.05
N LYS A 210 5.16 -1.31 -4.35
CA LYS A 210 6.33 -0.59 -4.85
C LYS A 210 6.00 0.48 -5.88
N SER A 211 6.70 1.60 -5.79
CA SER A 211 6.87 2.52 -6.91
C SER A 211 8.35 2.83 -7.12
N ASN A 212 8.84 2.64 -8.35
CA ASN A 212 10.27 2.50 -8.64
C ASN A 212 10.79 3.45 -9.74
N ASN A 213 10.14 4.60 -9.95
CA ASN A 213 10.69 5.62 -10.84
C ASN A 213 11.69 6.50 -10.10
N ASP A 214 12.97 6.24 -10.37
CA ASP A 214 14.16 6.93 -9.86
C ASP A 214 14.66 8.04 -10.81
N GLU A 215 14.04 8.17 -11.98
CA GLU A 215 14.45 9.11 -13.03
C GLU A 215 13.82 10.51 -12.86
N ASP A 216 12.68 10.60 -12.15
CA ASP A 216 11.89 11.82 -11.97
C ASP A 216 11.39 11.91 -10.52
N SER A 217 11.95 12.84 -9.75
CA SER A 217 11.61 13.03 -8.33
C SER A 217 10.19 13.51 -8.05
N SER A 218 9.38 13.78 -9.09
CA SER A 218 7.92 13.98 -8.93
C SER A 218 7.10 12.69 -9.03
N LYS A 219 7.76 11.56 -9.28
CA LYS A 219 7.22 10.21 -9.44
C LYS A 219 7.87 9.27 -8.42
N GLY A 220 7.62 7.96 -8.52
CA GLY A 220 8.12 6.99 -7.56
C GLY A 220 7.37 7.05 -6.23
N ASN A 221 6.12 7.51 -6.23
CA ASN A 221 5.36 7.78 -5.01
C ASN A 221 4.40 6.64 -4.69
N VAL A 222 4.25 6.32 -3.40
CA VAL A 222 3.19 5.47 -2.89
C VAL A 222 2.28 6.29 -1.98
N THR A 223 0.98 6.27 -2.23
CA THR A 223 -0.01 6.98 -1.40
C THR A 223 -1.12 6.02 -0.97
N ILE A 224 -1.33 5.89 0.33
CA ILE A 224 -2.43 5.11 0.91
C ILE A 224 -3.39 6.09 1.58
N ASN A 225 -4.59 6.23 1.02
CA ASN A 225 -5.63 7.10 1.56
C ASN A 225 -6.54 6.37 2.56
N ASN A 226 -6.78 5.08 2.36
CA ASN A 226 -7.56 4.21 3.24
C ASN A 226 -7.42 2.74 2.81
N GLY A 227 -8.02 1.81 3.57
CA GLY A 227 -8.12 0.38 3.25
C GLY A 227 -7.77 -0.50 4.44
N ASP A 228 -8.09 -1.79 4.33
CA ASP A 228 -7.57 -2.87 5.19
C ASP A 228 -6.50 -3.62 4.38
N ILE A 229 -5.22 -3.39 4.69
CA ILE A 229 -4.08 -3.88 3.92
C ILE A 229 -3.24 -4.78 4.81
N SER A 230 -3.02 -6.03 4.38
CA SER A 230 -2.17 -6.99 5.05
C SER A 230 -1.05 -7.45 4.12
N ILE A 231 0.20 -7.32 4.57
CA ILE A 231 1.39 -7.56 3.75
C ILE A 231 2.31 -8.55 4.47
N SER A 232 2.82 -9.48 3.69
CA SER A 232 4.00 -10.29 3.99
C SER A 232 4.92 -10.16 2.80
N ALA A 233 6.07 -9.52 2.99
CA ALA A 233 7.07 -9.29 1.95
C ALA A 233 8.36 -10.06 2.28
N GLY A 234 9.14 -10.38 1.24
CA GLY A 234 10.47 -10.95 1.41
C GLY A 234 11.57 -9.89 1.37
N ASP A 235 11.27 -8.72 0.78
CA ASP A 235 12.04 -7.49 0.90
C ASP A 235 11.16 -6.45 1.64
N ASP A 236 10.86 -5.28 1.08
CA ASP A 236 10.18 -4.23 1.83
C ASP A 236 8.66 -4.35 1.76
N SER A 237 7.96 -4.03 2.85
CA SER A 237 6.50 -4.13 2.78
C SER A 237 5.90 -3.06 1.86
N ILE A 238 6.37 -1.82 1.99
CA ILE A 238 5.98 -0.70 1.14
C ILE A 238 7.22 0.13 0.81
N LYS A 239 7.62 0.16 -0.46
CA LYS A 239 8.78 0.89 -0.97
C LYS A 239 8.36 1.97 -1.96
N ALA A 240 8.68 3.22 -1.64
CA ALA A 240 8.52 4.34 -2.56
C ALA A 240 9.88 4.94 -2.86
N GLU A 241 10.31 4.94 -4.12
CA GLU A 241 11.55 5.60 -4.53
C GLU A 241 11.61 7.07 -4.08
N SER A 242 10.46 7.76 -4.13
CA SER A 242 10.33 9.13 -3.66
C SER A 242 9.53 9.23 -2.36
N SER A 243 8.23 9.49 -2.41
CA SER A 243 7.43 9.71 -1.20
C SER A 243 6.44 8.58 -0.93
N LEU A 244 6.49 8.06 0.30
CA LEU A 244 5.45 7.27 0.91
C LEU A 244 4.56 8.17 1.79
N VAL A 245 3.26 8.21 1.48
CA VAL A 245 2.26 8.94 2.26
C VAL A 245 1.12 8.02 2.69
N ILE A 246 0.94 7.87 3.99
CA ILE A 246 -0.20 7.15 4.61
C ILE A 246 -1.12 8.19 5.25
N ASN A 247 -2.30 8.38 4.67
CA ASN A 247 -3.30 9.32 5.19
C ASN A 247 -4.23 8.67 6.22
N ASP A 248 -4.67 7.44 5.97
CA ASP A 248 -5.54 6.66 6.86
C ASP A 248 -5.53 5.18 6.42
N GLY A 249 -6.27 4.34 7.16
CA GLY A 249 -6.44 2.91 6.88
C GLY A 249 -5.95 2.02 8.02
N ASN A 250 -5.94 0.72 7.78
CA ASN A 250 -5.43 -0.31 8.66
C ASN A 250 -4.40 -1.13 7.88
N ILE A 251 -3.12 -0.90 8.17
CA ILE A 251 -1.99 -1.51 7.48
C ILE A 251 -1.30 -2.43 8.48
N SER A 252 -1.20 -3.70 8.15
CA SER A 252 -0.55 -4.72 8.97
C SER A 252 0.51 -5.45 8.16
N VAL A 253 1.77 -5.29 8.57
CA VAL A 253 2.94 -5.91 7.98
C VAL A 253 3.39 -7.02 8.91
N ALA A 254 3.14 -8.26 8.51
CA ALA A 254 3.45 -9.43 9.33
C ALA A 254 4.94 -9.80 9.30
N GLN A 255 5.62 -9.47 8.20
CA GLN A 255 7.07 -9.62 8.01
C GLN A 255 7.52 -8.83 6.78
N SER A 256 8.75 -8.32 6.84
CA SER A 256 9.50 -7.71 5.74
C SER A 256 10.99 -7.60 6.13
N MET A 257 11.85 -7.19 5.19
CA MET A 257 13.19 -6.68 5.49
C MET A 257 13.06 -5.32 6.15
N GLU A 258 12.67 -4.28 5.40
CA GLU A 258 12.21 -3.01 5.98
C GLU A 258 10.69 -2.91 5.96
N GLY A 259 10.11 -2.20 6.92
CA GLY A 259 8.66 -2.03 7.00
C GLY A 259 8.12 -1.06 5.95
N LEU A 260 8.50 0.20 6.10
CA LEU A 260 8.06 1.33 5.27
C LEU A 260 9.28 2.13 4.82
N GLU A 261 9.50 2.25 3.52
CA GLU A 261 10.68 2.94 2.98
C GLU A 261 10.31 4.00 1.94
N GLY A 262 11.03 5.12 2.00
CA GLY A 262 11.23 5.99 0.84
C GLY A 262 12.08 7.21 1.16
N THR A 263 12.40 8.04 0.16
CA THR A 263 13.08 9.33 0.41
C THR A 263 12.34 10.16 1.46
N ASN A 264 11.00 10.12 1.43
CA ASN A 264 10.14 10.74 2.41
C ASN A 264 9.05 9.79 2.88
N VAL A 265 8.95 9.58 4.20
CA VAL A 265 7.83 8.84 4.80
C VAL A 265 6.96 9.77 5.60
N THR A 266 5.67 9.85 5.26
CA THR A 266 4.67 10.64 6.00
C THR A 266 3.51 9.77 6.45
N ILE A 267 3.23 9.75 7.76
CA ILE A 267 2.08 9.09 8.36
C ILE A 267 1.18 10.15 9.00
N ASN A 268 0.02 10.38 8.41
CA ASN A 268 -0.96 11.35 8.90
C ASN A 268 -2.03 10.72 9.80
N GLY A 269 -2.29 9.42 9.67
CA GLY A 269 -3.40 8.75 10.34
C GLY A 269 -3.40 7.23 10.14
N GLY A 270 -4.50 6.59 10.53
CA GLY A 270 -4.67 5.14 10.41
C GLY A 270 -4.11 4.33 11.57
N THR A 271 -4.20 3.02 11.44
CA THR A 271 -3.48 2.02 12.24
C THR A 271 -2.39 1.42 11.35
N VAL A 272 -1.15 1.46 11.80
CA VAL A 272 0.02 0.96 11.08
C VAL A 272 0.77 0.04 12.04
N ASP A 273 0.73 -1.25 11.77
CA ASP A 273 1.40 -2.28 12.57
C ASP A 273 2.50 -2.92 11.70
N VAL A 274 3.75 -2.75 12.11
CA VAL A 274 4.92 -3.12 11.33
C VAL A 274 5.80 -4.09 12.11
N THR A 275 6.03 -5.27 11.53
CA THR A 275 7.09 -6.19 11.94
C THR A 275 8.12 -6.31 10.82
N ALA A 276 9.32 -5.81 11.06
CA ALA A 276 10.44 -5.80 10.10
C ALA A 276 11.66 -6.55 10.67
N ASN A 277 12.51 -7.10 9.80
CA ASN A 277 13.76 -7.75 10.23
C ASN A 277 14.92 -6.77 10.36
N ASP A 278 14.88 -5.69 9.59
CA ASP A 278 15.79 -4.56 9.62
C ASP A 278 15.04 -3.34 10.19
N ASP A 279 15.00 -2.21 9.49
CA ASP A 279 14.33 -1.01 9.96
C ASP A 279 12.80 -1.06 9.82
N GLY A 280 12.12 -0.51 10.81
CA GLY A 280 10.66 -0.43 10.82
C GLY A 280 10.16 0.61 9.82
N ILE A 281 10.69 1.82 9.93
CA ILE A 281 10.38 2.95 9.05
C ILE A 281 11.70 3.60 8.67
N ASN A 282 12.07 3.52 7.39
CA ASN A 282 13.31 4.03 6.86
C ASN A 282 13.06 5.23 5.92
N ALA A 283 13.80 6.31 6.12
CA ALA A 283 13.90 7.39 5.16
C ALA A 283 15.34 7.63 4.71
N ALA A 284 15.61 7.29 3.45
CA ALA A 284 16.94 7.36 2.84
C ALA A 284 16.87 7.79 1.38
N SER A 285 17.96 8.38 0.86
CA SER A 285 18.09 8.70 -0.55
C SER A 285 19.56 8.90 -0.93
N ASP A 286 19.96 8.33 -2.07
CA ASP A 286 21.27 8.57 -2.68
C ASP A 286 21.36 9.90 -3.44
N ALA A 287 20.22 10.58 -3.64
CA ALA A 287 20.17 11.83 -4.37
C ALA A 287 20.81 12.98 -3.57
N ALA A 288 21.88 13.55 -4.11
CA ALA A 288 22.61 14.64 -3.46
C ALA A 288 21.69 15.85 -3.17
N GLY A 289 21.55 16.18 -1.88
CA GLY A 289 20.73 17.30 -1.44
C GLY A 289 19.23 17.01 -1.40
N ALA A 290 18.82 15.73 -1.42
CA ALA A 290 17.46 15.33 -1.10
C ALA A 290 17.04 15.87 0.27
N ASP A 291 15.79 16.34 0.36
CA ASP A 291 15.18 16.64 1.65
C ASP A 291 14.63 15.33 2.20
N ILE A 292 15.39 14.64 3.05
CA ILE A 292 15.02 13.34 3.63
C ILE A 292 14.29 13.56 4.96
N PHE A 293 13.18 12.86 5.19
CA PHE A 293 12.48 12.90 6.47
C PHE A 293 11.53 11.74 6.71
N ILE A 294 11.33 11.44 8.00
CA ILE A 294 10.12 10.79 8.51
C ILE A 294 9.25 11.83 9.22
N LYS A 295 7.95 11.81 8.92
CA LYS A 295 6.95 12.72 9.49
C LYS A 295 5.74 11.97 10.00
N VAL A 296 5.42 12.14 11.29
CA VAL A 296 4.20 11.61 11.92
C VAL A 296 3.34 12.75 12.45
N THR A 297 2.11 12.84 11.96
CA THR A 297 1.12 13.84 12.42
C THR A 297 -0.07 13.22 13.15
N GLY A 298 -0.26 11.91 13.04
CA GLY A 298 -1.36 11.17 13.67
C GLY A 298 -1.23 9.65 13.51
N GLY A 299 -2.28 8.93 13.90
CA GLY A 299 -2.36 7.46 13.77
C GLY A 299 -2.03 6.69 15.05
N HIS A 300 -2.27 5.37 15.00
CA HIS A 300 -1.79 4.38 15.95
C HIS A 300 -0.74 3.54 15.26
N ILE A 301 0.51 3.68 15.67
CA ILE A 301 1.67 3.11 14.98
C ILE A 301 2.33 2.13 15.95
N GLU A 302 2.38 0.87 15.58
CA GLU A 302 3.13 -0.17 16.29
C GLU A 302 4.29 -0.60 15.41
N VAL A 303 5.51 -0.58 15.96
CA VAL A 303 6.72 -0.97 15.23
C VAL A 303 7.51 -1.96 16.05
N GLN A 304 7.78 -3.12 15.45
CA GLN A 304 8.60 -4.18 15.99
C GLN A 304 9.71 -4.48 14.99
N VAL A 305 10.96 -4.42 15.44
CA VAL A 305 12.12 -4.73 14.60
C VAL A 305 12.90 -5.91 15.17
N GLY A 306 13.66 -6.56 14.29
CA GLY A 306 14.56 -7.66 14.64
C GLY A 306 15.70 -7.24 15.59
N PRO A 307 16.52 -8.19 16.03
CA PRO A 307 17.77 -7.86 16.72
C PRO A 307 18.86 -7.51 15.70
N GLY A 308 19.65 -6.47 15.96
CA GLY A 308 20.76 -6.12 15.09
C GLY A 308 21.14 -4.65 15.20
N ASP A 309 21.75 -4.18 14.13
CA ASP A 309 21.82 -2.75 13.79
C ASP A 309 20.51 -2.48 13.04
N THR A 310 19.47 -2.12 13.80
CA THR A 310 18.08 -2.02 13.33
C THR A 310 17.36 -0.99 14.17
N ASP A 311 16.55 -0.15 13.54
CA ASP A 311 15.90 0.99 14.13
C ASP A 311 14.41 0.99 13.82
N ALA A 312 13.58 1.24 14.83
CA ALA A 312 12.15 1.39 14.59
C ALA A 312 11.84 2.58 13.67
N PHE A 313 12.65 3.64 13.76
CA PHE A 313 12.62 4.83 12.92
C PHE A 313 14.07 5.18 12.55
N ASP A 314 14.47 4.91 11.31
CA ASP A 314 15.75 5.33 10.74
C ASP A 314 15.52 6.47 9.74
N SER A 315 16.22 7.58 9.92
CA SER A 315 16.17 8.68 8.97
C SER A 315 17.54 9.31 8.78
N ASN A 316 18.08 9.17 7.56
CA ASN A 316 19.24 9.92 7.05
C ASN A 316 19.00 11.45 6.95
N GLY A 317 17.80 11.92 7.28
CA GLY A 317 17.44 13.33 7.37
C GLY A 317 16.72 13.68 8.68
N LYS A 318 15.51 14.23 8.59
CA LYS A 318 14.77 14.74 9.76
C LYS A 318 13.76 13.74 10.32
N LEU A 319 13.51 13.83 11.62
CA LEU A 319 12.35 13.20 12.24
C LEU A 319 11.40 14.26 12.79
N GLU A 320 10.17 14.29 12.30
CA GLU A 320 9.13 15.23 12.74
C GLU A 320 7.92 14.49 13.32
N ILE A 321 7.75 14.54 14.64
CA ILE A 321 6.59 13.96 15.34
C ILE A 321 5.77 15.07 15.99
N SER A 322 4.53 15.22 15.53
CA SER A 322 3.59 16.25 16.01
C SER A 322 2.27 15.69 16.54
N GLY A 323 2.03 14.39 16.39
CA GLY A 323 0.85 13.69 16.86
C GLY A 323 1.03 12.17 16.76
N GLY A 324 -0.05 11.43 17.06
CA GLY A 324 -0.08 9.96 17.00
C GLY A 324 0.15 9.27 18.35
N HIS A 325 -0.16 7.97 18.38
CA HIS A 325 0.20 7.03 19.43
C HIS A 325 1.18 6.03 18.84
N ILE A 326 2.43 6.06 19.28
CA ILE A 326 3.52 5.26 18.74
C ILE A 326 3.96 4.28 19.84
N ASP A 327 3.91 2.98 19.56
CA ASP A 327 4.40 1.91 20.43
C ASP A 327 5.53 1.16 19.72
N ILE A 328 6.71 1.14 20.33
CA ILE A 328 7.93 0.59 19.73
C ILE A 328 8.44 -0.56 20.59
N SER A 329 8.66 -1.71 19.97
CA SER A 329 9.41 -2.83 20.53
C SER A 329 10.68 -3.04 19.74
N ALA A 330 11.78 -2.44 20.20
CA ALA A 330 13.04 -2.40 19.48
C ALA A 330 14.26 -2.29 20.42
N GLN A 331 15.43 -2.72 19.95
CA GLN A 331 16.70 -2.44 20.64
C GLN A 331 17.08 -0.96 20.46
N SER A 332 16.96 -0.46 19.24
CA SER A 332 17.10 0.95 18.91
C SER A 332 15.77 1.47 18.38
N ALA A 333 15.27 2.54 18.99
CA ALA A 333 13.98 3.11 18.64
C ALA A 333 14.10 4.20 17.57
N PHE A 334 15.21 4.94 17.58
CA PHE A 334 15.43 6.08 16.69
C PHE A 334 16.92 6.16 16.34
N ASP A 335 17.21 6.19 15.03
CA ASP A 335 18.43 6.71 14.44
C ASP A 335 18.07 7.86 13.48
N VAL A 336 18.70 9.03 13.66
CA VAL A 336 18.36 10.24 12.91
C VAL A 336 19.58 11.13 12.70
N ASP A 337 20.02 11.26 11.46
CA ASP A 337 21.21 12.06 11.11
C ASP A 337 20.98 13.58 11.18
N GLY A 338 19.72 13.99 11.06
CA GLY A 338 19.31 15.39 10.99
C GLY A 338 18.57 15.89 12.23
N GLN A 339 17.65 16.83 11.99
CA GLN A 339 16.92 17.48 13.07
C GLN A 339 15.76 16.62 13.55
N ILE A 340 15.67 16.45 14.88
CA ILE A 340 14.50 15.88 15.55
C ILE A 340 13.58 17.00 16.04
N ASN A 341 12.30 16.93 15.67
CA ASN A 341 11.25 17.83 16.11
C ASN A 341 10.10 17.03 16.73
N PHE A 342 10.06 16.96 18.06
CA PHE A 342 8.97 16.35 18.81
C PHE A 342 8.09 17.42 19.49
N SER A 343 6.85 17.57 19.02
CA SER A 343 5.93 18.65 19.43
C SER A 343 4.56 18.18 19.90
N GLY A 344 4.23 16.89 19.74
CA GLY A 344 2.96 16.30 20.16
C GLY A 344 2.90 14.80 19.86
N GLY A 345 1.87 14.12 20.39
CA GLY A 345 1.73 12.67 20.35
C GLY A 345 2.19 11.97 21.63
N THR A 346 2.13 10.65 21.65
CA THR A 346 2.65 9.80 22.73
C THR A 346 3.53 8.72 22.14
N ILE A 347 4.75 8.57 22.65
CA ILE A 347 5.69 7.52 22.25
C ILE A 347 5.92 6.63 23.46
N THR A 348 5.78 5.32 23.27
CA THR A 348 6.15 4.28 24.23
C THR A 348 7.24 3.43 23.58
N VAL A 349 8.35 3.22 24.27
CA VAL A 349 9.43 2.33 23.83
C VAL A 349 9.59 1.23 24.87
N ASN A 350 9.39 -0.02 24.48
CA ASN A 350 9.50 -1.20 25.35
C ASN A 350 8.66 -1.06 26.65
N GLY A 351 7.48 -0.45 26.54
CA GLY A 351 6.56 -0.23 27.66
C GLY A 351 6.84 1.02 28.51
N GLU A 352 7.87 1.81 28.19
CA GLU A 352 8.19 3.06 28.88
C GLU A 352 7.77 4.29 28.04
N ILE A 353 7.04 5.22 28.65
CA ILE A 353 6.63 6.46 27.97
C ILE A 353 7.83 7.40 27.84
N MET A 354 8.08 7.85 26.62
CA MET A 354 9.16 8.79 26.31
C MET A 354 8.69 10.24 26.49
N THR A 355 9.50 11.06 27.15
CA THR A 355 9.26 12.51 27.28
C THR A 355 10.09 13.34 26.28
N GLU A 356 11.10 12.73 25.70
CA GLU A 356 11.96 13.27 24.64
C GLU A 356 12.39 12.10 23.74
N ILE A 357 12.75 12.41 22.49
CA ILE A 357 13.34 11.43 21.58
C ILE A 357 14.84 11.45 21.81
N VAL A 358 15.39 10.31 22.19
CA VAL A 358 16.82 10.12 22.43
C VAL A 358 17.33 9.19 21.36
N GLN A 359 18.44 9.57 20.72
CA GLN A 359 19.14 8.68 19.81
C GLN A 359 19.58 7.42 20.55
N THR A 360 19.27 6.27 19.97
CA THR A 360 19.70 4.97 20.46
C THR A 360 20.52 4.27 19.36
N GLY A 361 21.31 3.25 19.70
CA GLY A 361 22.07 2.50 18.69
C GLY A 361 23.55 2.93 18.50
N PRO A 362 24.30 2.23 17.63
CA PRO A 362 25.75 2.40 17.44
C PRO A 362 26.11 3.79 16.88
N GLY A 363 26.50 4.71 17.76
CA GLY A 363 26.77 6.11 17.39
C GLY A 363 26.09 7.11 18.33
N ALA A 364 25.17 6.64 19.17
CA ALA A 364 24.60 7.44 20.24
C ALA A 364 25.71 7.98 21.18
N PRO A 365 25.56 9.19 21.76
CA PRO A 365 26.59 9.86 22.57
C PRO A 365 27.15 9.07 23.77
N GLY A 366 26.56 7.93 24.12
CA GLY A 366 26.97 7.06 25.22
C GLY A 366 27.84 5.86 24.84
N ASP A 367 27.88 5.47 23.56
CA ASP A 367 28.53 4.22 23.10
C ASP A 367 29.86 4.44 22.36
N MET A 368 30.31 5.69 22.20
CA MET A 368 31.64 5.97 21.63
C MET A 368 32.76 5.82 22.67
N PRO A 369 33.77 4.95 22.43
CA PRO A 369 35.02 4.98 23.18
C PRO A 369 35.70 6.34 22.99
N PRO A 370 36.39 6.90 24.00
CA PRO A 370 37.06 8.19 23.84
C PRO A 370 38.22 8.05 22.84
N GLY A 371 38.10 8.59 21.62
CA GLY A 371 39.23 8.72 20.70
C GLY A 371 38.99 8.74 19.18
N GLU A 372 37.77 8.54 18.67
CA GLU A 372 37.54 8.46 17.21
C GLU A 372 36.55 9.53 16.71
N GLU A 373 36.84 10.81 16.99
CA GLU A 373 35.99 11.96 16.64
C GLU A 373 35.96 12.35 15.14
N GLU A 374 36.63 11.63 14.21
CA GLU A 374 36.85 12.20 12.87
C GLU A 374 36.58 11.31 11.64
N GLN A 375 35.98 10.11 11.71
CA GLN A 375 35.78 9.30 10.48
C GLN A 375 34.48 8.47 10.34
N ALA A 376 33.41 8.70 11.11
CA ALA A 376 32.21 7.85 11.01
C ALA A 376 31.08 8.36 10.08
N PHE A 377 31.19 9.52 9.42
CA PHE A 377 30.19 9.98 8.44
C PHE A 377 30.48 9.47 7.03
N GLY A 378 30.61 8.15 6.89
CA GLY A 378 30.88 7.50 5.62
C GLY A 378 29.78 6.51 5.27
N ASN A 379 28.82 6.96 4.46
CA ASN A 379 28.01 6.18 3.52
C ASN A 379 27.68 4.75 3.97
N ARG A 380 26.51 4.57 4.57
CA ARG A 380 25.81 3.28 4.62
C ARG A 380 24.39 3.57 4.19
N GLY A 381 23.99 2.98 3.07
CA GLY A 381 22.64 3.05 2.54
C GLY A 381 22.23 1.67 2.19
#